data_AF-A0AAN4TMI6-F1
#
_entry.id   AF-A0AAN4TMI6-F1
#
_cell.length_a   1.000
_cell.length_b   1.000
_cell.length_c   1.000
_cell.angle_alpha   90.00
_cell.angle_beta   90.00
_cell.angle_gamma   90.00
#
_symmetry.space_group_name_H-M   'P 1'
#
loop_
_entity.id
_entity.type
_entity.pdbx_description
1 polymer ?
#
loop_
_entity_poly.entity_id
_entity_poly.type
_entity_poly.pdbx_seq_one_letter_code
_entity_poly.pdbx_strand_id
1 'polypeptide(L)'
;MVCVNGRLCCRVAGLPFMFQMVERERQLQVPKYLRPRTDTPKLTLGHGGCFGCIYSVRGAGGYQMFGVTPAPIYDPQQGLAYLKEHMVFFRPGDIVQFKPVDRETYDRAVIEVEAGRFDLLIRPVEFSLDAFLADPVGYPKSLQEALA
;
A
#
# COMPACT_ATOMS: atom_id res chain seq x y z
N MET A 1 -1.62 -3.95 -6.88
CA MET A 1 -0.14 -3.90 -6.84
C MET A 1 0.34 -5.02 -5.93
N VAL A 2 1.50 -5.64 -6.15
CA VAL A 2 2.06 -6.68 -5.25
C VAL A 2 3.11 -6.06 -4.35
N CYS A 3 3.03 -6.30 -3.04
CA CYS A 3 4.07 -5.96 -2.08
C CYS A 3 5.29 -6.86 -2.30
N VAL A 4 6.38 -6.27 -2.78
CA VAL A 4 7.64 -7.00 -3.03
C VAL A 4 8.59 -6.96 -1.83
N ASN A 5 8.35 -6.06 -0.88
CA ASN A 5 9.07 -6.02 0.38
C ASN A 5 8.21 -5.36 1.46
N GLY A 6 7.96 -6.10 2.54
CA GLY A 6 7.16 -5.64 3.68
C GLY A 6 7.84 -5.82 5.05
N ARG A 7 9.04 -6.42 5.11
CA ARG A 7 9.63 -6.82 6.42
C ARG A 7 11.02 -6.27 6.71
N LEU A 8 11.89 -6.00 5.74
CA LEU A 8 13.26 -5.60 6.03
C LEU A 8 13.85 -4.73 4.90
N CYS A 9 14.52 -3.63 5.27
CA CYS A 9 15.46 -2.87 4.42
C CYS A 9 14.91 -1.71 3.55
N CYS A 10 14.05 -0.85 4.10
CA CYS A 10 13.98 0.56 3.68
C CYS A 10 14.30 1.48 4.85
N ARG A 11 14.86 2.67 4.59
CA ARG A 11 15.18 3.71 5.60
C ARG A 11 13.97 4.16 6.46
N VAL A 12 12.77 3.65 6.19
CA VAL A 12 11.49 3.98 6.82
C VAL A 12 10.83 2.67 7.27
N ALA A 13 10.54 2.53 8.56
CA ALA A 13 10.04 1.27 9.16
C ALA A 13 8.64 0.90 8.65
N GLY A 14 8.46 -0.34 8.17
CA GLY A 14 7.16 -0.84 7.72
C GLY A 14 6.63 -0.23 6.40
N LEU A 15 7.49 0.45 5.63
CA LEU A 15 7.11 0.98 4.31
C LEU A 15 7.05 -0.15 3.28
N PRO A 16 5.89 -0.42 2.65
CA PRO A 16 5.79 -1.42 1.60
C PRO A 16 6.33 -0.86 0.28
N PHE A 17 7.19 -1.62 -0.38
CA PHE A 17 7.41 -1.43 -1.81
C PHE A 17 6.43 -2.27 -2.58
N MET A 18 5.68 -1.64 -3.47
CA MET A 18 4.67 -2.30 -4.27
C MET A 18 4.96 -2.15 -5.75
N PHE A 19 4.70 -3.21 -6.51
CA PHE A 19 4.86 -3.27 -7.95
C PHE A 19 3.52 -3.41 -8.66
N GLN A 20 3.40 -2.86 -9.86
CA GLN A 20 2.16 -2.96 -10.63
C GLN A 20 2.02 -4.37 -11.24
N MET A 21 0.83 -4.97 -11.12
CA MET A 21 0.50 -6.25 -11.76
C MET A 21 0.02 -6.00 -13.19
N VAL A 22 0.88 -5.37 -13.99
CA VAL A 22 0.64 -5.09 -15.39
C VAL A 22 1.93 -5.30 -16.17
N GLU A 23 1.78 -5.60 -17.45
CA GLU A 23 2.89 -5.70 -18.39
C GLU A 23 3.74 -4.42 -18.39
N ARG A 24 5.02 -4.56 -18.69
CA ARG A 24 6.03 -3.50 -18.55
C ARG A 24 5.64 -2.23 -19.32
N GLU A 25 5.08 -2.40 -20.51
CA GLU A 25 4.65 -1.35 -21.43
C GLU A 25 3.48 -0.54 -20.88
N ARG A 26 2.69 -1.13 -19.96
CA ARG A 26 1.53 -0.53 -19.31
C ARG A 26 1.82 0.01 -17.92
N GLN A 27 3.04 -0.16 -17.41
CA GLN A 27 3.43 0.34 -16.09
C GLN A 27 3.46 1.86 -16.10
N LEU A 28 2.73 2.47 -15.16
CA LEU A 28 2.90 3.88 -14.87
C LEU A 28 4.33 4.11 -14.37
N GLN A 29 5.07 5.00 -15.03
CA GLN A 29 6.43 5.35 -14.65
C GLN A 29 6.52 6.85 -14.41
N VAL A 30 7.00 7.23 -13.22
CA VAL A 30 7.10 8.64 -12.83
C VAL A 30 8.43 8.90 -12.14
N PRO A 31 9.20 9.94 -12.52
CA PRO A 31 10.48 10.21 -11.87
C PRO A 31 10.30 10.57 -10.39
N LYS A 32 11.31 10.22 -9.59
CA LYS A 32 11.44 10.74 -8.22
C LYS A 32 11.80 12.22 -8.26
N TYR A 33 11.49 12.96 -7.19
CA TYR A 33 11.96 14.33 -7.02
C TYR A 33 13.49 14.37 -7.10
N LEU A 34 14.03 15.32 -7.89
CA LEU A 34 15.47 15.57 -7.97
C LEU A 34 16.06 15.95 -6.59
N ARG A 35 15.30 16.75 -5.83
CA ARG A 35 15.59 17.07 -4.44
C ARG A 35 14.49 16.47 -3.57
N PRO A 36 14.78 15.44 -2.76
CA PRO A 36 13.78 14.79 -1.95
C PRO A 36 13.21 15.76 -0.92
N ARG A 37 11.94 15.58 -0.58
CA ARG A 37 11.28 16.35 0.47
C ARG A 37 11.86 15.90 1.81
N THR A 38 12.16 16.84 2.69
CA THR A 38 12.61 16.57 4.06
C THR A 38 11.45 16.13 4.95
N ASP A 39 10.22 16.53 4.58
CA ASP A 39 9.00 16.25 5.34
C ASP A 39 7.88 15.73 4.42
N THR A 40 7.44 14.51 4.71
CA THR A 40 6.31 13.83 4.07
C THR A 40 5.39 13.33 5.17
N PRO A 41 4.09 13.69 5.16
CA PRO A 41 3.14 13.22 6.17
C PRO A 41 3.06 11.69 6.22
N LYS A 42 2.77 11.16 7.42
CA LYS A 42 2.46 9.73 7.56
C LYS A 42 1.28 9.34 6.67
N LEU A 43 1.27 8.09 6.24
CA LEU A 43 0.25 7.45 5.40
C LEU A 43 0.07 8.08 4.01
N THR A 44 1.03 8.89 3.57
CA THR A 44 1.08 9.38 2.19
C THR A 44 1.29 8.23 1.22
N LEU A 45 0.56 8.24 0.11
CA LEU A 45 0.78 7.35 -1.02
C LEU A 45 1.79 7.99 -1.98
N GLY A 46 2.84 7.25 -2.29
CA GLY A 46 3.93 7.68 -3.16
C GLY A 46 4.04 6.81 -4.41
N HIS A 47 4.38 7.43 -5.54
CA HIS A 47 4.78 6.74 -6.77
C HIS A 47 6.13 7.23 -7.28
N GLY A 48 7.05 6.32 -7.63
CA GLY A 48 8.39 6.67 -8.10
C GLY A 48 9.04 5.52 -8.86
N GLY A 49 9.53 5.81 -10.07
CA GLY A 49 9.75 4.79 -11.10
C GLY A 49 8.42 4.08 -11.40
N CYS A 50 8.45 2.77 -11.46
CA CYS A 50 7.28 1.88 -11.54
C CYS A 50 6.75 1.41 -10.17
N PHE A 51 7.32 1.93 -9.07
CA PHE A 51 6.99 1.48 -7.72
C PHE A 51 6.00 2.41 -7.03
N GLY A 52 5.07 1.80 -6.28
CA GLY A 52 4.23 2.47 -5.31
C GLY A 52 4.74 2.24 -3.88
N CYS A 53 4.45 3.16 -2.98
CA CYS A 53 4.72 3.00 -1.55
C CYS A 53 3.66 3.71 -0.69
N ILE A 54 3.60 3.32 0.58
CA ILE A 54 2.86 4.02 1.63
C ILE A 54 3.87 4.46 2.68
N TYR A 55 3.97 5.77 2.93
CA TYR A 55 4.87 6.31 3.95
C TYR A 55 4.32 6.02 5.35
N SER A 56 4.66 4.88 5.93
CA SER A 56 4.20 4.42 7.25
C SER A 56 4.38 5.47 8.36
N VAL A 57 5.52 6.17 8.37
CA VAL A 57 5.85 7.24 9.32
C VAL A 57 6.19 8.53 8.60
N ARG A 58 6.05 9.66 9.31
CA ARG A 58 6.45 10.98 8.82
C ARG A 58 7.98 11.02 8.63
N GLY A 59 8.44 11.53 7.50
CA GLY A 59 9.88 11.62 7.23
C GLY A 59 10.22 12.09 5.82
N ALA A 60 11.48 11.98 5.45
CA ALA A 60 11.95 12.39 4.12
C ALA A 60 11.42 11.45 3.02
N GLY A 61 11.06 12.01 1.87
CA GLY A 61 10.41 11.29 0.78
C GLY A 61 10.71 11.86 -0.61
N GLY A 62 11.09 10.98 -1.54
CA GLY A 62 11.43 11.36 -2.92
C GLY A 62 10.40 10.96 -3.97
N TYR A 63 9.32 10.26 -3.59
CA TYR A 63 8.31 9.78 -4.54
C TYR A 63 7.30 10.89 -4.83
N GLN A 64 6.65 10.87 -5.99
CA GLN A 64 5.51 11.74 -6.26
C GLN A 64 4.35 11.38 -5.35
N MET A 65 3.76 12.37 -4.68
CA MET A 65 2.57 12.14 -3.86
C MET A 65 1.34 12.17 -4.73
N PHE A 66 0.41 11.24 -4.50
CA PHE A 66 -0.88 11.25 -5.21
C PHE A 66 -2.09 11.04 -4.30
N GLY A 67 -1.88 10.76 -3.01
CA GLY A 67 -2.97 10.57 -2.06
C GLY A 67 -2.49 10.28 -0.64
N VAL A 68 -3.45 10.02 0.24
CA VAL A 68 -3.25 9.63 1.64
C VAL A 68 -4.23 8.51 1.98
N THR A 69 -3.84 7.60 2.89
CA THR A 69 -4.73 6.57 3.44
C THR A 69 -4.99 6.83 4.92
N PRO A 70 -6.21 6.61 5.43
CA PRO A 70 -6.50 6.82 6.86
C PRO A 70 -5.92 5.70 7.72
N ALA A 71 -5.66 4.52 7.13
CA ALA A 71 -5.30 3.30 7.85
C ALA A 71 -3.81 3.21 8.19
N PRO A 72 -3.42 3.12 9.47
CA PRO A 72 -2.05 2.84 9.86
C PRO A 72 -1.61 1.46 9.38
N ILE A 73 -0.41 1.40 8.81
CA ILE A 73 0.20 0.16 8.27
C ILE A 73 1.41 -0.31 9.09
N TYR A 74 1.79 0.50 10.08
CA TYR A 74 2.86 0.25 11.02
C TYR A 74 2.42 0.78 12.38
N ASP A 75 2.40 -0.10 13.37
CA ASP A 75 2.04 0.23 14.75
C ASP A 75 2.91 -0.57 15.73
N PRO A 76 3.99 0.03 16.26
CA PRO A 76 4.86 -0.64 17.23
C PRO A 76 4.18 -0.85 18.60
N GLN A 77 3.08 -0.15 18.89
CA GLN A 77 2.31 -0.33 20.12
C GLN A 77 1.19 -1.38 19.96
N GLN A 78 0.90 -1.79 18.73
CA GLN A 78 -0.07 -2.83 18.37
C GLN A 78 -1.46 -2.60 18.99
N GLY A 79 -1.90 -1.34 19.02
CA GLY A 79 -3.21 -0.94 19.54
C GLY A 79 -4.37 -1.27 18.59
N LEU A 80 -4.09 -1.35 17.29
CA LEU A 80 -5.09 -1.68 16.27
C LEU A 80 -5.29 -3.19 16.14
N ALA A 81 -6.55 -3.62 16.04
CA ALA A 81 -6.92 -5.04 16.00
C ALA A 81 -6.18 -5.81 14.90
N TYR A 82 -6.11 -5.25 13.69
CA TYR A 82 -5.47 -5.87 12.54
C TYR A 82 -3.92 -5.82 12.55
N LEU A 83 -3.31 -5.20 13.58
CA LEU A 83 -1.86 -5.16 13.80
C LEU A 83 -1.41 -5.87 15.10
N LYS A 84 -2.32 -6.60 15.77
CA LYS A 84 -2.00 -7.28 17.04
C LYS A 84 -1.02 -8.43 16.91
N GLU A 85 -0.98 -9.12 15.77
CA GLU A 85 -0.03 -10.22 15.57
C GLU A 85 1.33 -9.72 15.09
N HIS A 86 1.34 -8.65 14.28
CA HIS A 86 2.55 -8.07 13.72
C HIS A 86 2.43 -6.55 13.64
N MET A 87 3.47 -5.85 14.09
CA MET A 87 3.54 -4.38 14.03
C MET A 87 3.56 -3.81 12.60
N VAL A 88 3.85 -4.63 11.58
CA VAL A 88 3.82 -4.24 10.16
C VAL A 88 2.68 -4.99 9.48
N PHE A 89 1.82 -4.24 8.77
CA PHE A 89 0.65 -4.80 8.11
C PHE A 89 1.02 -5.74 6.96
N PHE A 90 1.91 -5.29 6.07
CA PHE A 90 2.21 -5.99 4.84
C PHE A 90 3.24 -7.09 5.00
N ARG A 91 3.02 -8.19 4.29
CA ARG A 91 3.96 -9.30 4.10
C ARG A 91 4.42 -9.29 2.63
N PRO A 92 5.67 -9.70 2.34
CA PRO A 92 6.08 -9.93 0.96
C PRO A 92 5.12 -10.92 0.28
N GLY A 93 4.66 -10.57 -0.92
CA GLY A 93 3.66 -11.34 -1.68
C GLY A 93 2.22 -10.81 -1.55
N ASP A 94 1.93 -9.94 -0.57
CA ASP A 94 0.57 -9.41 -0.41
C ASP A 94 0.14 -8.59 -1.62
N ILE A 95 -1.13 -8.72 -2.01
CA ILE A 95 -1.71 -7.97 -3.11
C ILE A 95 -2.54 -6.82 -2.53
N VAL A 96 -2.22 -5.61 -2.96
CA VAL A 96 -2.80 -4.35 -2.48
C VAL A 96 -3.65 -3.73 -3.56
N GLN A 97 -4.91 -3.46 -3.23
CA GLN A 97 -5.84 -2.70 -4.05
C GLN A 97 -6.23 -1.41 -3.33
N PHE A 98 -6.03 -0.28 -4.00
CA PHE A 98 -6.47 1.02 -3.48
C PHE A 98 -7.91 1.26 -3.90
N LYS A 99 -8.78 1.57 -2.94
CA LYS A 99 -10.15 2.03 -3.17
C LYS A 99 -10.19 3.56 -3.08
N PRO A 100 -10.58 4.27 -4.15
CA PRO A 100 -10.77 5.71 -4.05
C PRO A 100 -11.93 6.01 -3.10
N VAL A 101 -11.77 7.02 -2.26
CA VAL A 101 -12.79 7.51 -1.32
C VAL A 101 -12.87 9.02 -1.42
N ASP A 102 -14.04 9.57 -1.10
CA ASP A 102 -14.20 11.01 -0.94
C ASP A 102 -13.62 11.50 0.39
N ARG A 103 -13.62 12.82 0.57
CA ARG A 103 -13.06 13.47 1.76
C ARG A 103 -13.84 13.12 3.03
N GLU A 104 -15.17 13.08 2.96
CA GLU A 104 -16.01 12.79 4.12
C GLU A 104 -15.79 11.37 4.64
N THR A 105 -15.69 10.40 3.72
CA THR A 105 -15.41 9.00 4.05
C THR A 105 -14.01 8.85 4.63
N TYR A 106 -13.02 9.59 4.10
CA TYR A 106 -11.68 9.64 4.66
C TYR A 106 -11.69 10.17 6.11
N ASP A 107 -12.33 11.32 6.35
CA ASP A 107 -12.35 11.95 7.67
C ASP A 107 -13.08 11.05 8.70
N ARG A 108 -14.18 10.41 8.29
CA ARG A 108 -14.86 9.39 9.13
C ARG A 108 -13.95 8.20 9.44
N ALA A 109 -13.21 7.69 8.45
CA ALA A 109 -12.29 6.59 8.66
C ALA A 109 -11.16 6.96 9.64
N VAL A 110 -10.65 8.19 9.60
CA VAL A 110 -9.66 8.68 10.58
C VAL A 110 -10.23 8.63 12.00
N ILE A 111 -11.47 9.08 12.21
CA ILE A 111 -12.14 9.03 13.52
C ILE A 111 -12.29 7.57 14.00
N GLU A 112 -12.68 6.65 13.11
CA GLU A 112 -12.81 5.23 13.45
C GLU A 112 -11.45 4.58 13.78
N VAL A 113 -10.37 4.99 13.12
CA VAL A 113 -9.00 4.55 13.44
C VAL A 113 -8.61 5.01 14.84
N GLU A 114 -8.83 6.28 15.16
CA GLU A 114 -8.54 6.85 16.49
C GLU A 114 -9.36 6.18 17.59
N ALA A 115 -10.59 5.79 17.28
CA ALA A 115 -11.44 5.03 18.19
C ALA A 115 -11.13 3.52 18.25
N GLY A 116 -10.18 3.02 17.45
CA GLY A 116 -9.82 1.60 17.38
C GLY A 116 -10.90 0.69 16.77
N ARG A 117 -11.87 1.27 16.05
CA ARG A 117 -13.00 0.56 15.41
C ARG A 117 -12.80 0.34 13.91
N PHE A 118 -11.77 0.94 13.33
CA PHE A 118 -11.45 0.76 11.92
C PHE A 118 -10.78 -0.61 11.67
N ASP A 119 -11.19 -1.25 10.59
CA ASP A 119 -10.60 -2.49 10.11
C ASP A 119 -10.35 -2.47 8.60
N LEU A 120 -9.37 -3.24 8.15
CA LEU A 120 -9.00 -3.38 6.74
C LEU A 120 -9.64 -4.62 6.14
N LEU A 121 -10.06 -4.51 4.89
CA LEU A 121 -10.58 -5.65 4.15
C LEU A 121 -9.42 -6.56 3.74
N ILE A 122 -9.30 -7.72 4.39
CA ILE A 122 -8.27 -8.73 4.12
C ILE A 122 -8.96 -9.99 3.61
N ARG A 123 -8.44 -10.57 2.53
CA ARG A 123 -8.92 -11.82 1.95
C ARG A 123 -7.74 -12.73 1.63
N PRO A 124 -7.78 -14.02 2.02
CA PRO A 124 -6.78 -14.98 1.57
C PRO A 124 -6.95 -15.21 0.07
N VAL A 125 -5.84 -15.15 -0.66
CA VAL A 125 -5.77 -15.39 -2.11
C VAL A 125 -4.56 -16.26 -2.38
N GLU A 126 -4.71 -17.21 -3.30
CA GLU A 126 -3.60 -17.98 -3.86
C GLU A 126 -3.21 -17.37 -5.21
N PHE A 127 -1.96 -16.92 -5.32
CA PHE A 127 -1.43 -16.34 -6.55
C PHE A 127 -0.74 -17.42 -7.39
N SER A 128 -1.15 -17.54 -8.65
CA SER A 128 -0.51 -18.42 -9.64
C SER A 128 0.24 -17.58 -10.67
N LEU A 129 1.56 -17.76 -10.73
CA LEU A 129 2.41 -17.11 -11.72
C LEU A 129 2.04 -17.56 -13.14
N ASP A 130 1.80 -18.85 -13.34
CA ASP A 130 1.47 -19.40 -14.65
C ASP A 130 0.14 -18.84 -15.18
N ALA A 131 -0.87 -18.72 -14.32
CA ALA A 131 -2.15 -18.11 -14.66
C ALA A 131 -2.00 -16.61 -14.99
N PHE A 132 -1.17 -15.89 -14.23
CA PHE A 132 -0.86 -14.49 -14.51
C PHE A 132 -0.12 -14.30 -15.83
N LEU A 133 0.85 -15.16 -16.16
CA LEU A 133 1.58 -15.10 -17.43
C LEU A 133 0.71 -15.47 -18.63
N ALA A 134 -0.25 -16.39 -18.45
CA ALA A 134 -1.19 -16.78 -19.49
C ALA A 134 -2.21 -15.67 -19.81
N ASP A 135 -2.67 -14.92 -18.81
CA ASP A 135 -3.56 -13.75 -18.98
C ASP A 135 -3.20 -12.59 -18.05
N PRO A 136 -2.20 -11.77 -18.41
CA PRO A 136 -1.75 -10.65 -17.58
C PRO A 136 -2.77 -9.53 -17.38
N VAL A 137 -3.85 -9.52 -18.17
CA VAL A 137 -4.87 -8.46 -18.16
C VAL A 137 -6.13 -8.88 -17.41
N GLY A 138 -6.59 -10.13 -17.60
CA GLY A 138 -7.78 -10.66 -16.94
C GLY A 138 -7.51 -11.24 -15.55
N TYR A 139 -6.36 -11.89 -15.33
CA TYR A 139 -6.05 -12.50 -14.03
C TYR A 139 -6.04 -11.48 -12.87
N PRO A 140 -5.45 -10.27 -12.99
CA PRO A 140 -5.56 -9.28 -11.93
C PRO A 140 -6.99 -8.82 -11.65
N LYS A 141 -7.90 -8.87 -12.63
CA LYS A 141 -9.31 -8.49 -12.44
C LYS A 141 -10.06 -9.54 -11.62
N SER A 142 -9.83 -10.83 -11.85
CA SER A 142 -10.44 -11.88 -11.02
C SER A 142 -9.99 -11.80 -9.57
N LEU A 143 -8.75 -11.34 -9.32
CA LEU A 143 -8.27 -11.07 -7.96
C LEU A 143 -8.95 -9.84 -7.33
N GLN A 144 -9.28 -8.82 -8.12
CA GLN A 144 -10.02 -7.63 -7.65
C GLN A 144 -11.47 -7.97 -7.31
N GLU A 145 -12.11 -8.86 -8.07
CA GLU A 145 -13.47 -9.34 -7.80
C GLU A 145 -13.55 -10.11 -6.47
N ALA A 146 -12.50 -10.83 -6.09
CA ALA A 146 -12.41 -11.47 -4.78
C ALA A 146 -12.31 -10.46 -3.60
N LEU A 147 -11.97 -9.20 -3.89
CA LEU A 147 -11.88 -8.09 -2.93
C LEU A 147 -13.07 -7.12 -3.01
N ALA A 148 -14.04 -7.36 -3.90
CA ALA A 148 -15.23 -6.53 -4.08
C ALA A 148 -16.27 -6.70 -2.97
#